data_AF-A0AAV4IG49-F1
#
_entry.id   AF-A0AAV4IG49-F1
#
_cell.length_a   1.000
_cell.length_b   1.000
_cell.length_c   1.000
_cell.angle_alpha   90.00
_cell.angle_beta   90.00
_cell.angle_gamma   90.00
#
_symmetry.space_group_name_H-M   'P 1'
#
loop_
_entity.id
_entity.type
_entity.pdbx_description
1 polymer ?
#
loop_
_entity_poly.entity_id
_entity_poly.type
_entity_poly.pdbx_seq_one_letter_code
_entity_poly.pdbx_strand_id
1 'polypeptide(L)'
;MTKIRKRQAKFVGHVIRRNQLEHLVTTGNFDGKRGRGRPREKMLDSLADWMNIEKQSEMIRKMSCRVGWRSLIAHDSRHGT
;
A
#
# COMPACT_ATOMS: atom_id res chain seq x y z
N MET A 1 3.35 -0.32 -14.71
CA MET A 1 3.27 0.81 -13.75
C MET A 1 3.29 2.22 -14.36
N THR A 2 2.25 3.04 -14.16
CA THR A 2 2.26 4.49 -14.52
C THR A 2 3.13 5.31 -13.56
N LYS A 3 3.60 6.51 -13.98
CA LYS A 3 4.43 7.40 -13.14
C LYS A 3 3.74 7.77 -11.81
N ILE A 4 2.42 7.90 -11.81
CA ILE A 4 1.63 8.24 -10.62
C ILE A 4 1.64 7.07 -9.63
N ARG A 5 1.30 5.85 -10.07
CA ARG A 5 1.30 4.65 -9.22
C ARG A 5 2.68 4.40 -8.61
N LYS A 6 3.76 4.65 -9.36
CA LYS A 6 5.14 4.54 -8.86
C LYS A 6 5.43 5.51 -7.70
N ARG A 7 4.95 6.76 -7.80
CA ARG A 7 5.08 7.76 -6.72
C ARG A 7 4.24 7.38 -5.50
N GLN A 8 3.01 6.92 -5.72
CA GLN A 8 2.12 6.44 -4.66
C GLN A 8 2.76 5.27 -3.88
N ALA A 9 3.24 4.24 -4.57
CA ALA A 9 3.91 3.11 -3.94
C ALA A 9 5.20 3.50 -3.20
N LYS A 10 5.96 4.48 -3.73
CA LYS A 10 7.16 5.02 -3.05
C LYS A 10 6.79 5.76 -1.76
N PHE A 11 5.73 6.56 -1.79
CA PHE A 11 5.23 7.29 -0.63
C PHE A 11 4.73 6.33 0.45
N VAL A 12 3.86 5.38 0.11
CA VAL A 12 3.34 4.39 1.07
C VAL A 12 4.46 3.56 1.68
N GLY A 13 5.42 3.09 0.87
CA GLY A 13 6.60 2.38 1.41
C GLY A 13 7.49 3.25 2.30
N HIS A 14 7.58 4.56 2.06
CA HIS A 14 8.30 5.48 2.95
C HIS A 14 7.59 5.63 4.30
N VAL A 15 6.27 5.84 4.27
CA VAL A 15 5.41 5.98 5.45
C VAL A 15 5.44 4.72 6.31
N ILE A 16 5.24 3.54 5.72
CA ILE A 16 5.26 2.25 6.44
C ILE A 16 6.59 2.03 7.16
N ARG A 17 7.72 2.37 6.52
CA ARG A 17 9.06 2.15 7.12
C ARG A 17 9.39 3.11 8.25
N ARG A 18 8.74 4.28 8.31
CA ARG A 18 8.94 5.22 9.41
C ARG A 18 8.08 4.89 10.63
N ASN A 19 7.03 4.07 10.47
CA ASN A 19 6.13 3.62 11.54
C ASN A 19 5.60 4.77 12.43
N GLN A 20 5.26 5.89 11.80
CA GLN A 20 4.71 7.09 12.46
C GLN A 20 3.18 7.16 12.28
N LEU A 21 2.53 8.23 12.74
CA LEU A 21 1.08 8.43 12.67
C LEU A 21 0.51 8.23 11.25
N GLU A 22 1.27 8.61 10.22
CA GLU A 22 0.90 8.46 8.82
C GLU A 22 0.73 7.00 8.41
N HIS A 23 1.39 6.05 9.09
CA HIS A 23 1.19 4.61 8.88
C HIS A 23 -0.23 4.20 9.25
N LEU A 24 -0.74 4.70 10.39
CA LEU A 24 -2.11 4.43 10.85
C LEU A 24 -3.15 5.06 9.91
N VAL A 25 -2.89 6.27 9.43
CA VAL A 25 -3.74 6.96 8.43
C VAL A 25 -3.78 6.18 7.11
N THR A 26 -2.62 5.74 6.62
CA THR A 26 -2.50 5.09 5.31
C THR A 26 -3.05 3.65 5.31
N THR A 27 -2.87 2.91 6.41
CA THR A 27 -3.46 1.58 6.61
C THR A 27 -4.92 1.65 7.05
N GLY A 28 -5.34 2.77 7.63
CA GLY A 28 -6.65 2.97 8.23
C GLY A 28 -6.93 2.00 9.38
N ASN A 29 -5.90 1.65 10.15
CA ASN A 29 -5.96 0.88 11.39
C ASN A 29 -6.00 1.84 12.57
N PHE A 30 -7.11 2.55 12.73
CA PHE A 30 -7.39 3.37 13.90
C PHE A 30 -8.15 2.56 14.93
N ASP A 31 -7.75 2.68 16.20
CA ASP A 31 -8.52 2.14 17.32
C ASP A 31 -9.84 2.91 17.43
N GLY A 32 -10.95 2.16 17.30
CA GLY A 32 -12.29 2.73 17.39
C GLY A 32 -13.32 1.99 16.53
N LYS A 33 -14.59 2.29 16.78
CA LYS A 33 -15.69 1.75 15.99
C LYS A 33 -15.69 2.40 14.61
N ARG A 34 -15.65 1.57 13.55
CA ARG A 34 -15.83 2.05 12.19
C ARG A 34 -17.22 2.69 12.04
N GLY A 35 -17.29 3.79 11.29
CA GLY A 35 -18.55 4.41 10.93
C GLY A 35 -19.47 3.44 10.19
N ARG A 36 -20.79 3.70 10.25
CA ARG A 36 -21.77 2.94 9.45
C ARG A 36 -21.69 3.34 7.97
N GLY A 37 -22.05 2.41 7.08
CA GLY A 37 -22.05 2.63 5.63
C GLY A 37 -20.84 2.03 4.91
N ARG A 38 -20.72 2.29 3.60
CA ARG A 38 -19.62 1.79 2.77
C ARG A 38 -18.30 2.46 3.19
N PRO A 39 -17.26 1.69 3.57
CA PRO A 39 -15.95 2.26 3.84
C PRO A 39 -15.38 2.98 2.62
N ARG A 40 -14.67 4.08 2.84
CA ARG A 40 -13.89 4.74 1.79
C ARG A 40 -12.73 3.83 1.38
N GLU A 41 -12.43 3.80 0.08
CA GLU A 41 -11.25 3.11 -0.45
C GLU A 41 -9.99 3.80 0.10
N LYS A 42 -9.11 3.02 0.73
CA LYS A 42 -7.83 3.53 1.24
C LYS A 42 -6.80 3.50 0.11
N MET A 43 -5.78 4.36 0.23
CA MET A 43 -4.65 4.34 -0.70
C MET A 43 -3.96 2.97 -0.75
N LEU A 44 -3.89 2.27 0.39
CA LEU A 44 -3.33 0.93 0.47
C LEU A 44 -4.21 -0.11 -0.25
N ASP A 45 -5.54 -0.02 -0.11
CA ASP A 45 -6.50 -0.90 -0.80
C ASP A 45 -6.38 -0.75 -2.32
N SER A 46 -6.41 0.48 -2.82
CA SER A 46 -6.26 0.79 -4.25
C SER A 46 -4.97 0.25 -4.85
N LEU A 47 -3.87 0.32 -4.08
CA LEU A 47 -2.60 -0.23 -4.51
C LEU A 47 -2.56 -1.75 -4.39
N ALA A 48 -3.21 -2.34 -3.38
CA ALA A 48 -3.26 -3.79 -3.18
C ALA A 48 -4.01 -4.46 -4.33
N ASP A 49 -5.18 -3.93 -4.68
CA ASP A 49 -5.99 -4.36 -5.82
C ASP A 49 -5.19 -4.26 -7.11
N TRP A 50 -4.51 -3.12 -7.33
CA TRP A 50 -3.69 -2.91 -8.52
C TRP A 50 -2.48 -3.84 -8.58
N MET A 51 -1.89 -4.23 -7.44
CA MET A 51 -0.75 -5.15 -7.36
C MET A 51 -1.18 -6.62 -7.26
N ASN A 52 -2.49 -6.90 -7.32
CA ASN A 52 -3.09 -8.21 -7.11
C ASN A 52 -2.63 -8.88 -5.80
N ILE A 53 -2.68 -8.14 -4.69
CA ILE A 53 -2.34 -8.61 -3.35
C ILE A 53 -3.63 -8.70 -2.52
N GLU A 54 -4.05 -9.91 -2.19
CA GLU A 54 -5.31 -10.14 -1.47
C GLU A 54 -5.31 -9.62 -0.02
N LYS A 55 -4.14 -9.64 0.63
CA LYS A 55 -4.02 -9.28 2.06
C LYS A 55 -3.21 -8.01 2.25
N GLN A 56 -3.80 -7.02 2.89
CA GLN A 56 -3.09 -5.79 3.29
C GLN A 56 -1.83 -6.08 4.13
N SER A 57 -1.87 -7.08 5.01
CA SER A 57 -0.71 -7.46 5.84
C SER A 57 0.48 -7.92 5.01
N GLU A 58 0.25 -8.64 3.92
CA GLU A 58 1.29 -9.05 2.98
C GLU A 58 1.87 -7.86 2.25
N MET A 59 1.02 -6.90 1.88
CA MET A 59 1.46 -5.65 1.26
C MET A 59 2.35 -4.84 2.20
N ILE A 60 1.93 -4.67 3.46
CA ILE A 60 2.71 -3.98 4.48
C ILE A 60 4.07 -4.66 4.67
N ARG A 61 4.10 -5.99 4.74
CA ARG A 61 5.34 -6.78 4.85
C ARG A 61 6.25 -6.59 3.64
N LYS A 62 5.70 -6.59 2.42
CA LYS A 62 6.51 -6.39 1.20
C LYS A 62 7.02 -4.94 1.10
N MET A 63 6.26 -3.97 1.58
CA MET A 63 6.62 -2.55 1.54
C MET A 63 7.62 -2.15 2.63
N SER A 64 7.54 -2.75 3.82
CA SER A 64 8.49 -2.50 4.91
C SER A 64 9.91 -2.89 4.50
N CYS A 65 10.07 -3.96 3.73
CA CYS A 65 11.36 -4.34 3.15
C CYS A 65 11.68 -3.55 1.86
N ARG A 66 12.85 -2.91 1.79
CA ARG A 66 13.29 -2.19 0.56
C ARG A 66 13.48 -3.14 -0.62
N VAL A 67 14.02 -4.34 -0.38
CA VAL A 67 14.24 -5.36 -1.42
C VAL A 67 12.89 -5.91 -1.91
N GLY A 68 11.99 -6.25 -0.98
CA GLY A 68 10.63 -6.67 -1.29
C GLY A 68 9.87 -5.64 -2.13
N TRP A 69 9.95 -4.37 -1.77
CA TRP A 69 9.36 -3.26 -2.53
C TRP A 69 9.93 -3.13 -3.95
N ARG A 70 11.26 -3.23 -4.12
CA ARG A 70 11.89 -3.18 -5.45
C ARG A 70 11.44 -4.35 -6.31
N SER A 71 11.42 -5.56 -5.75
CA SER A 71 10.96 -6.76 -6.44
C SER A 71 9.50 -6.63 -6.88
N LEU A 72 8.66 -6.05 -6.03
CA LEU A 72 7.24 -5.88 -6.30
C LEU A 72 6.97 -4.86 -7.41
N ILE A 73 7.66 -3.72 -7.39
CA ILE A 73 7.61 -2.74 -8.48
C ILE A 73 8.15 -3.31 -9.79
N ALA A 74 9.25 -4.07 -9.73
CA ALA A 74 9.87 -4.68 -10.91
C ALA A 74 9.00 -5.78 -11.52
N HIS A 75 8.24 -6.53 -10.72
CA HIS A 75 7.26 -7.50 -11.21
C HIS A 75 6.14 -6.80 -11.98
N ASP A 76 5.49 -5.80 -11.40
CA ASP A 76 4.41 -5.08 -12.10
C ASP A 76 4.90 -4.35 -13.37
N SER A 77 6.09 -3.76 -13.33
CA SER A 77 6.65 -3.05 -14.49
C SER A 77 6.81 -3.96 -15.72
N ARG A 78 6.87 -5.28 -15.53
CA ARG A 78 6.97 -6.29 -16.59
C ARG A 78 5.62 -6.78 -17.12
N HIS A 79 4.54 -6.62 -16.34
CA HIS A 79 3.19 -7.07 -16.68
C HIS A 79 2.25 -5.91 -17.05
N GLY A 80 2.81 -4.74 -17.40
CA GLY A 80 2.03 -3.57 -17.77
C GLY A 80 1.21 -3.78 -19.04
N THR A 81 -0.04 -4.17 -18.87
CA THR A 81 -1.17 -3.86 -19.75
C THR A 81 -1.59 -2.40 -19.62
#